data_AF-A0A401NZB5-F1
#
_entry.id   AF-A0A401NZB5-F1
#
_cell.length_a   1.000
_cell.length_b   1.000
_cell.length_c   1.000
_cell.angle_alpha   90.00
_cell.angle_beta   90.00
_cell.angle_gamma   90.00
#
_symmetry.space_group_name_H-M   'P 1'
#
loop_
_entity.id
_entity.type
_entity.pdbx_description
1 polymer ?
#
loop_
_entity_poly.entity_id
_entity_poly.type
_entity_poly.pdbx_seq_one_letter_code
_entity_poly.pdbx_strand_id
1 'polypeptide(L)'
;FSDNGIGLSFASDGSFPKDEGSSQEISESLFVGESGNYGSQGGQNKYWGVGGVDGKNRTLPRDKTFPIRGFQIYDGPVHVTKTTFQNYMATPVRFASAVGFFLKNPWQLTPKNSLSLVKFGTSVSLKVFFGKPGPWFDSYDLDGDKNAVFHDIDGSVTGYTDTYVGRMDNFLIQHPQCKNLTSWFGSVCSGKFAQVYVQTRRPQNLTMTIVRDEYSRHPMTLRGINQRADFQQYQPVVMLQKGYTIHWNGRAPEETFLYLINFNKDDWIQVGLCYPQGTVFQVIADIYQRQNSTAHGVEDYAAVPSLKEMQNKPEQRLYYFDNSTGLLFLILQARYRREGHSYCSTQGCERVKITAIMRSQSVSSCMSAGYPKYSTLPKATVAMPPKSLVNCEDCGASQLVFTSDPHQIYLLVQIQSLSKGEIQQGHGESYISVNGTKFPFQRGFFTVTVDACSGAVTKKMSFAKADEAMARYLRTGISQRSIILLGSKDTISGDIDAISGEMVPLGTAKPAQLRKKESIAFFGYKGEFNPSWTRLYSSPAGRSLHLLEKYIPLQLQDYGCTNVTKPPRKELELLQKALQ
;
A
#
# COMPACT_ATOMS: atom_id res chain seq x y z
N PHE A 1 7.58 8.85 -7.01
CA PHE A 1 6.49 8.72 -8.01
C PHE A 1 5.45 9.82 -7.78
N SER A 2 5.10 10.64 -8.77
CA SER A 2 4.09 11.71 -8.61
C SER A 2 3.12 11.84 -9.78
N ASP A 3 1.88 12.26 -9.51
CA ASP A 3 0.86 12.60 -10.53
C ASP A 3 0.47 11.43 -11.46
N ASN A 4 0.65 10.20 -10.99
CA ASN A 4 0.33 8.99 -11.74
C ASN A 4 -1.06 8.47 -11.40
N GLY A 5 -1.73 7.84 -12.37
CA GLY A 5 -2.97 7.09 -12.10
C GLY A 5 -2.69 5.81 -11.30
N ILE A 6 -1.55 5.18 -11.58
CA ILE A 6 -0.96 4.06 -10.85
C ILE A 6 0.51 4.41 -10.67
N GLY A 7 0.96 4.65 -9.44
CA GLY A 7 2.35 5.05 -9.19
C GLY A 7 3.34 3.93 -9.48
N LEU A 8 3.08 2.74 -8.95
CA LEU A 8 3.89 1.54 -9.22
C LEU A 8 3.06 0.27 -9.02
N SER A 9 3.34 -0.74 -9.84
CA SER A 9 2.85 -2.10 -9.70
C SER A 9 4.01 -3.06 -9.97
N PHE A 10 4.20 -4.06 -9.11
CA PHE A 10 4.99 -5.23 -9.43
C PHE A 10 4.07 -6.35 -9.91
N ALA A 11 4.62 -7.28 -10.69
CA ALA A 11 3.94 -8.50 -11.10
C ALA A 11 4.91 -9.67 -10.92
N SER A 12 4.41 -10.78 -10.42
CA SER A 12 5.07 -12.08 -10.36
C SER A 12 4.17 -13.10 -11.07
N ASP A 13 4.55 -14.39 -11.16
CA ASP A 13 3.65 -15.38 -11.78
C ASP A 13 2.28 -15.44 -11.05
N GLY A 14 1.23 -14.96 -11.73
CA GLY A 14 -0.14 -14.87 -11.23
C GLY A 14 -0.99 -16.14 -11.41
N SER A 15 -0.39 -17.26 -11.85
CA SER A 15 -1.10 -18.51 -12.11
C SER A 15 -0.76 -19.60 -11.08
N PHE A 16 0.33 -20.31 -11.31
CA PHE A 16 0.98 -21.18 -10.35
C PHE A 16 2.30 -20.52 -9.98
N PRO A 17 2.71 -20.47 -8.70
CA PRO A 17 3.92 -19.75 -8.31
C PRO A 17 5.17 -20.46 -8.82
N LYS A 18 5.57 -20.22 -10.08
CA LYS A 18 6.76 -20.82 -10.70
C LYS A 18 8.05 -20.11 -10.28
N ASP A 19 7.95 -18.85 -9.89
CA ASP A 19 9.06 -18.02 -9.45
C ASP A 19 9.48 -18.39 -8.02
N GLU A 20 10.22 -19.48 -7.87
CA GLU A 20 10.69 -19.96 -6.57
C GLU A 20 11.62 -18.95 -5.89
N GLY A 21 11.33 -18.62 -4.64
CA GLY A 21 12.14 -17.73 -3.81
C GLY A 21 12.08 -16.24 -4.20
N SER A 22 11.41 -15.88 -5.29
CA SER A 22 11.32 -14.50 -5.76
C SER A 22 10.43 -13.65 -4.85
N SER A 23 10.89 -12.43 -4.56
CA SER A 23 10.10 -11.36 -3.95
C SER A 23 10.48 -10.02 -4.59
N GLN A 24 9.57 -9.06 -4.53
CA GLN A 24 9.83 -7.69 -4.95
C GLN A 24 9.73 -6.77 -3.74
N GLU A 25 10.66 -5.82 -3.61
CA GLU A 25 10.64 -4.84 -2.54
C GLU A 25 10.70 -3.41 -3.10
N ILE A 26 9.92 -2.52 -2.50
CA ILE A 26 10.12 -1.08 -2.59
C ILE A 26 10.41 -0.52 -1.20
N SER A 27 11.49 0.27 -1.13
CA SER A 27 11.99 0.87 0.09
C SER A 27 12.42 2.31 -0.16
N GLU A 28 12.49 3.12 0.91
CA GLU A 28 12.99 4.51 0.90
C GLU A 28 12.38 5.35 -0.23
N SER A 29 11.05 5.26 -0.37
CA SER A 29 10.33 5.80 -1.53
C SER A 29 9.26 6.83 -1.16
N LEU A 30 9.06 7.81 -2.04
CA LEU A 30 8.01 8.82 -1.91
C LEU A 30 6.98 8.69 -3.04
N PHE A 31 5.72 8.52 -2.66
CA PHE A 31 4.56 8.48 -3.54
C PHE A 31 3.69 9.72 -3.31
N VAL A 32 3.41 10.46 -4.37
CA VAL A 32 2.58 11.67 -4.31
C VAL A 32 1.44 11.55 -5.31
N GLY A 33 0.21 11.52 -4.79
CA GLY A 33 -0.97 11.44 -5.65
C GLY A 33 -1.09 12.67 -6.54
N GLU A 34 -1.12 13.84 -5.92
CA GLU A 34 -1.25 15.13 -6.59
C GLU A 34 -0.14 16.08 -6.13
N SER A 35 0.83 16.38 -6.99
CA SER A 35 1.90 17.33 -6.69
C SER A 35 1.43 18.78 -6.84
N GLY A 36 2.31 19.76 -6.56
CA GLY A 36 2.07 21.17 -6.87
C GLY A 36 2.10 21.50 -8.37
N ASN A 37 2.42 20.55 -9.24
CA ASN A 37 2.39 20.74 -10.69
C ASN A 37 0.99 20.43 -11.26
N TYR A 38 0.22 21.47 -11.55
CA TYR A 38 -1.14 21.32 -12.12
C TYR A 38 -1.14 20.90 -13.60
N GLY A 39 0.00 20.93 -14.28
CA GLY A 39 0.05 20.79 -15.74
C GLY A 39 -0.56 21.98 -16.46
N SER A 40 -0.95 21.78 -17.72
CA SER A 40 -1.50 22.84 -18.58
C SER A 40 -2.72 22.34 -19.36
N GLN A 41 -3.78 23.13 -19.37
CA GLN A 41 -4.99 22.82 -20.13
C GLN A 41 -4.71 22.95 -21.62
N GLY A 42 -5.12 21.96 -22.42
CA GLY A 42 -4.88 21.95 -23.86
C GLY A 42 -3.50 21.42 -24.28
N GLY A 43 -2.74 20.84 -23.36
CA GLY A 43 -1.55 20.04 -23.71
C GLY A 43 -1.92 18.71 -24.37
N GLN A 44 -0.92 17.84 -24.58
CA GLN A 44 -1.13 16.53 -25.21
C GLN A 44 -2.07 15.60 -24.42
N ASN A 45 -2.16 15.79 -23.09
CA ASN A 45 -3.10 15.06 -22.27
C ASN A 45 -4.48 15.73 -22.28
N LYS A 46 -5.48 15.02 -22.82
CA LYS A 46 -6.87 15.51 -22.92
C LYS A 46 -7.63 15.52 -21.60
N TYR A 47 -7.13 14.87 -20.55
CA TYR A 47 -7.84 14.74 -19.29
C TYR A 47 -7.55 15.92 -18.38
N TRP A 48 -8.58 16.72 -18.11
CA TRP A 48 -8.54 17.91 -17.27
C TRP A 48 -9.71 17.89 -16.28
N GLY A 49 -9.44 18.20 -15.03
CA GLY A 49 -10.49 18.27 -14.01
C GLY A 49 -9.99 18.62 -12.62
N VAL A 50 -10.93 18.67 -11.69
CA VAL A 50 -10.67 19.07 -10.30
C VAL A 50 -9.75 18.07 -9.60
N GLY A 51 -8.69 18.58 -8.98
CA GLY A 51 -7.80 17.89 -8.06
C GLY A 51 -8.45 17.69 -6.69
N GLY A 52 -8.09 16.61 -6.00
CA GLY A 52 -8.58 16.29 -4.66
C GLY A 52 -7.94 17.09 -3.55
N VAL A 53 -6.70 17.57 -3.73
CA VAL A 53 -5.96 18.23 -2.64
C VAL A 53 -6.43 19.65 -2.37
N ASP A 54 -6.63 20.46 -3.41
CA ASP A 54 -6.93 21.89 -3.28
C ASP A 54 -8.13 22.36 -4.11
N GLY A 55 -8.86 21.42 -4.73
CA GLY A 55 -10.05 21.71 -5.52
C GLY A 55 -9.77 22.46 -6.83
N LYS A 56 -8.51 22.66 -7.23
CA LYS A 56 -8.18 23.36 -8.48
C LYS A 56 -8.15 22.40 -9.64
N ASN A 57 -8.43 22.92 -10.84
CA ASN A 57 -8.30 22.13 -12.05
C ASN A 57 -6.83 21.82 -12.36
N ARG A 58 -6.57 20.59 -12.77
CA ARG A 58 -5.26 20.06 -13.17
C ARG A 58 -5.38 19.04 -14.29
N THR A 59 -4.24 18.73 -14.90
CA THR A 59 -4.11 17.57 -15.78
C THR A 59 -4.30 16.29 -14.95
N LEU A 60 -5.14 15.38 -15.45
CA LEU A 60 -5.43 14.10 -14.80
C LEU A 60 -4.73 12.96 -15.54
N PRO A 61 -4.29 11.89 -14.86
CA PRO A 61 -3.49 10.85 -15.48
C PRO A 61 -4.27 10.01 -16.51
N ARG A 62 -5.60 9.88 -16.36
CA ARG A 62 -6.40 9.01 -17.26
C ARG A 62 -7.87 9.38 -17.44
N ASP A 63 -8.62 9.63 -16.39
CA ASP A 63 -10.04 10.01 -16.51
C ASP A 63 -10.48 10.74 -15.24
N LYS A 64 -11.56 11.52 -15.33
CA LYS A 64 -12.13 12.24 -14.18
C LYS A 64 -12.50 11.31 -13.03
N THR A 65 -12.88 10.07 -13.33
CA THR A 65 -13.34 9.06 -12.36
C THR A 65 -12.34 7.93 -12.11
N PHE A 66 -11.21 7.90 -12.82
CA PHE A 66 -10.24 6.82 -12.70
C PHE A 66 -9.70 6.71 -11.27
N PRO A 67 -9.85 5.57 -10.58
CA PRO A 67 -9.38 5.41 -9.21
C PRO A 67 -7.86 5.48 -9.21
N ILE A 68 -7.30 6.45 -8.49
CA ILE A 68 -5.85 6.64 -8.35
C ILE A 68 -5.31 5.74 -7.24
N ARG A 69 -4.18 5.08 -7.51
CA ARG A 69 -3.44 4.25 -6.55
C ARG A 69 -1.98 4.66 -6.54
N GLY A 70 -1.41 4.92 -5.36
CA GLY A 70 0.02 5.16 -5.23
C GLY A 70 0.80 3.89 -5.49
N PHE A 71 0.72 2.95 -4.57
CA PHE A 71 1.20 1.60 -4.77
C PHE A 71 0.04 0.66 -5.08
N GLN A 72 0.20 -0.22 -6.07
CA GLN A 72 -0.80 -1.20 -6.45
C GLN A 72 -0.28 -2.61 -6.20
N ILE A 73 -0.89 -3.29 -5.22
CA ILE A 73 -0.63 -4.70 -4.90
C ILE A 73 -1.25 -5.58 -5.98
N TYR A 74 -0.44 -6.50 -6.51
CA TYR A 74 -0.81 -7.44 -7.56
C TYR A 74 0.07 -8.69 -7.44
N ASP A 75 -0.54 -9.88 -7.50
CA ASP A 75 0.12 -11.19 -7.35
C ASP A 75 0.93 -11.31 -6.04
N GLY A 76 2.26 -11.13 -6.11
CA GLY A 76 3.22 -11.10 -5.00
C GLY A 76 3.93 -12.43 -4.73
N PRO A 77 4.98 -12.46 -3.88
CA PRO A 77 5.13 -11.57 -2.72
C PRO A 77 5.77 -10.23 -3.04
N VAL A 78 5.10 -9.16 -2.60
CA VAL A 78 5.58 -7.78 -2.66
C VAL A 78 5.71 -7.18 -1.26
N HIS A 79 6.82 -6.50 -1.01
CA HIS A 79 7.11 -5.80 0.23
C HIS A 79 7.22 -4.29 -0.01
N VAL A 80 6.45 -3.52 0.75
CA VAL A 80 6.54 -2.05 0.77
C VAL A 80 7.06 -1.66 2.15
N THR A 81 8.27 -1.10 2.21
CA THR A 81 8.89 -0.67 3.45
C THR A 81 9.36 0.78 3.37
N LYS A 82 9.50 1.46 4.52
CA LYS A 82 10.08 2.82 4.62
C LYS A 82 9.60 3.78 3.53
N THR A 83 8.30 3.82 3.31
CA THR A 83 7.70 4.54 2.18
C THR A 83 6.73 5.59 2.68
N THR A 84 6.82 6.80 2.13
CA THR A 84 5.92 7.90 2.45
C THR A 84 4.91 8.11 1.33
N PHE A 85 3.63 8.22 1.67
CA PHE A 85 2.54 8.57 0.76
C PHE A 85 2.00 9.96 1.11
N GLN A 86 1.88 10.86 0.14
CA GLN A 86 1.29 12.19 0.32
C GLN A 86 0.24 12.46 -0.76
N ASN A 87 -0.69 13.37 -0.45
CA ASN A 87 -1.60 13.97 -1.44
C ASN A 87 -2.48 12.97 -2.21
N TYR A 88 -2.94 11.91 -1.54
CA TYR A 88 -3.95 10.98 -2.06
C TYR A 88 -5.32 11.35 -1.50
N MET A 89 -5.95 12.35 -2.11
CA MET A 89 -7.26 12.85 -1.71
C MET A 89 -8.35 12.47 -2.71
N ALA A 90 -9.38 11.78 -2.23
CA ALA A 90 -10.54 11.45 -3.04
C ALA A 90 -11.39 12.71 -3.30
N THR A 91 -12.05 12.75 -4.45
CA THR A 91 -13.13 13.72 -4.75
C THR A 91 -14.47 12.97 -4.70
N PRO A 92 -15.62 13.66 -4.75
CA PRO A 92 -16.93 12.99 -4.82
C PRO A 92 -17.08 12.00 -5.98
N VAL A 93 -16.27 12.14 -7.04
CA VAL A 93 -16.35 11.32 -8.26
C VAL A 93 -15.10 10.47 -8.54
N ARG A 94 -14.00 10.68 -7.79
CA ARG A 94 -12.71 9.99 -8.01
C ARG A 94 -12.14 9.49 -6.70
N PHE A 95 -11.93 8.19 -6.60
CA PHE A 95 -11.12 7.64 -5.52
C PHE A 95 -9.64 7.96 -5.76
N ALA A 96 -8.93 8.33 -4.70
CA ALA A 96 -7.48 8.37 -4.68
C ALA A 96 -7.00 7.75 -3.38
N SER A 97 -6.20 6.69 -3.49
CA SER A 97 -5.72 5.90 -2.37
C SER A 97 -4.20 5.77 -2.42
N ALA A 98 -3.55 5.80 -1.26
CA ALA A 98 -2.12 5.58 -1.18
C ALA A 98 -1.74 4.16 -1.61
N VAL A 99 -2.51 3.16 -1.16
CA VAL A 99 -2.35 1.75 -1.51
C VAL A 99 -3.67 1.21 -2.05
N GLY A 100 -3.62 0.44 -3.14
CA GLY A 100 -4.77 -0.29 -3.66
C GLY A 100 -4.36 -1.57 -4.37
N PHE A 101 -5.30 -2.20 -5.06
CA PHE A 101 -5.08 -3.47 -5.74
C PHE A 101 -5.26 -3.35 -7.25
N PHE A 102 -4.73 -4.33 -7.99
CA PHE A 102 -4.99 -4.43 -9.43
C PHE A 102 -6.49 -4.53 -9.69
N LEU A 103 -6.96 -3.73 -10.66
CA LEU A 103 -8.39 -3.66 -10.97
C LEU A 103 -8.82 -4.86 -11.78
N LYS A 104 -9.98 -5.43 -11.43
CA LYS A 104 -10.58 -6.57 -12.15
C LYS A 104 -9.57 -7.71 -12.24
N ASN A 105 -9.05 -8.14 -11.10
CA ASN A 105 -7.97 -9.11 -11.04
C ASN A 105 -8.49 -10.55 -11.14
N PRO A 106 -8.31 -11.26 -12.27
CA PRO A 106 -8.65 -12.68 -12.37
C PRO A 106 -7.56 -13.60 -11.81
N TRP A 107 -6.38 -13.08 -11.48
CA TRP A 107 -5.19 -13.85 -11.09
C TRP A 107 -5.13 -14.05 -9.57
N GLN A 108 -4.13 -14.80 -9.10
CA GLN A 108 -3.96 -15.04 -7.67
C GLN A 108 -3.55 -13.77 -6.90
N LEU A 109 -3.64 -13.83 -5.57
CA LEU A 109 -3.06 -12.85 -4.66
C LEU A 109 -2.49 -13.59 -3.45
N THR A 110 -1.25 -13.30 -3.09
CA THR A 110 -0.59 -13.99 -1.97
C THR A 110 -0.79 -13.24 -0.64
N PRO A 111 -1.01 -13.96 0.49
CA PRO A 111 -0.96 -13.36 1.82
C PRO A 111 0.47 -12.97 2.22
N LYS A 112 1.49 -13.24 1.39
CA LYS A 112 2.87 -12.80 1.64
C LYS A 112 3.18 -11.39 1.16
N ASN A 113 2.21 -10.69 0.56
CA ASN A 113 2.31 -9.24 0.36
C ASN A 113 2.34 -8.54 1.71
N SER A 114 3.24 -7.59 1.92
CA SER A 114 3.36 -6.92 3.21
C SER A 114 3.76 -5.44 3.14
N LEU A 115 3.30 -4.70 4.14
CA LEU A 115 3.62 -3.29 4.36
C LEU A 115 4.27 -3.14 5.75
N SER A 116 5.30 -2.33 5.84
CA SER A 116 5.99 -1.98 7.10
C SER A 116 6.60 -0.59 7.00
N LEU A 117 6.82 0.07 8.13
CA LEU A 117 7.50 1.35 8.25
C LEU A 117 6.95 2.42 7.28
N VAL A 118 5.66 2.38 6.95
CA VAL A 118 5.06 3.33 5.99
C VAL A 118 4.48 4.55 6.71
N LYS A 119 4.53 5.70 6.04
CA LYS A 119 3.98 6.96 6.55
C LYS A 119 2.96 7.53 5.58
N PHE A 120 1.83 7.96 6.14
CA PHE A 120 0.77 8.62 5.39
C PHE A 120 0.70 10.09 5.80
N GLY A 121 0.82 10.99 4.83
CA GLY A 121 0.69 12.42 5.02
C GLY A 121 -0.72 12.84 5.44
N THR A 122 -0.84 14.08 5.92
CA THR A 122 -2.13 14.65 6.37
C THR A 122 -3.15 14.74 5.24
N SER A 123 -2.70 14.93 4.00
CA SER A 123 -3.54 14.99 2.80
C SER A 123 -3.71 13.60 2.14
N VAL A 124 -3.83 12.54 2.95
CA VAL A 124 -4.18 11.19 2.49
C VAL A 124 -5.51 10.80 3.10
N SER A 125 -6.59 10.88 2.31
CA SER A 125 -7.94 10.55 2.79
C SER A 125 -8.19 9.04 2.84
N LEU A 126 -7.56 8.28 1.94
CA LEU A 126 -7.67 6.82 1.87
C LEU A 126 -6.26 6.21 1.88
N LYS A 127 -5.84 5.65 3.03
CA LYS A 127 -4.58 4.91 3.11
C LYS A 127 -4.61 3.67 2.22
N VAL A 128 -5.69 2.91 2.32
CA VAL A 128 -5.93 1.71 1.53
C VAL A 128 -7.32 1.78 0.92
N PHE A 129 -7.48 1.27 -0.29
CA PHE A 129 -8.79 1.05 -0.88
C PHE A 129 -8.81 -0.27 -1.64
N PHE A 130 -9.65 -1.21 -1.20
CA PHE A 130 -9.81 -2.49 -1.88
C PHE A 130 -10.57 -2.28 -3.21
N GLY A 131 -11.61 -1.46 -3.21
CA GLY A 131 -12.45 -1.25 -4.37
C GLY A 131 -13.92 -1.47 -4.05
N LYS A 132 -14.77 -1.15 -5.02
CA LYS A 132 -16.20 -1.46 -4.97
C LYS A 132 -16.73 -1.57 -6.40
N PRO A 133 -17.84 -2.30 -6.64
CA PRO A 133 -18.45 -2.38 -7.97
C PRO A 133 -18.67 -1.00 -8.60
N GLY A 134 -18.44 -0.90 -9.90
CA GLY A 134 -18.55 0.35 -10.65
C GLY A 134 -17.72 0.38 -11.94
N PRO A 135 -17.67 1.52 -12.65
CA PRO A 135 -17.13 1.59 -14.01
C PRO A 135 -15.69 1.05 -14.20
N TRP A 136 -14.87 1.15 -13.15
CA TRP A 136 -13.46 0.72 -13.19
C TRP A 136 -13.22 -0.67 -12.60
N PHE A 137 -14.07 -1.08 -11.66
CA PHE A 137 -13.95 -2.35 -10.92
C PHE A 137 -14.90 -3.43 -11.46
N ASP A 138 -15.80 -3.07 -12.40
CA ASP A 138 -16.89 -3.92 -12.90
C ASP A 138 -17.74 -4.46 -11.75
N SER A 139 -18.03 -5.77 -11.71
CA SER A 139 -18.69 -6.43 -10.58
C SER A 139 -17.78 -6.63 -9.37
N TYR A 140 -16.47 -6.40 -9.52
CA TYR A 140 -15.45 -6.60 -8.47
C TYR A 140 -15.51 -7.99 -7.82
N ASP A 141 -15.70 -9.02 -8.65
CA ASP A 141 -15.99 -10.42 -8.28
C ASP A 141 -15.05 -11.42 -8.98
N LEU A 142 -13.89 -10.96 -9.46
CA LEU A 142 -12.89 -11.89 -9.98
C LEU A 142 -12.09 -12.53 -8.82
N ASP A 143 -11.44 -13.65 -9.11
CA ASP A 143 -10.84 -14.51 -8.07
C ASP A 143 -9.74 -13.77 -7.29
N GLY A 144 -8.92 -12.96 -7.97
CA GLY A 144 -7.95 -12.07 -7.35
C GLY A 144 -8.60 -10.93 -6.58
N ASP A 145 -9.66 -10.33 -7.13
CA ASP A 145 -10.41 -9.28 -6.42
C ASP A 145 -10.89 -9.79 -5.05
N LYS A 146 -11.43 -11.02 -4.98
CA LYS A 146 -11.93 -11.63 -3.73
C LYS A 146 -10.84 -12.00 -2.73
N ASN A 147 -9.65 -12.32 -3.24
CA ASN A 147 -8.50 -12.75 -2.44
C ASN A 147 -7.51 -11.62 -2.12
N ALA A 148 -7.88 -10.35 -2.39
CA ALA A 148 -7.10 -9.19 -1.99
C ALA A 148 -6.81 -9.17 -0.48
N VAL A 149 -5.52 -9.22 -0.15
CA VAL A 149 -4.98 -9.27 1.21
C VAL A 149 -3.54 -8.75 1.23
N PHE A 150 -3.12 -8.16 2.35
CA PHE A 150 -1.71 -7.94 2.69
C PHE A 150 -1.49 -8.02 4.22
N HIS A 151 -0.23 -8.15 4.63
CA HIS A 151 0.22 -8.18 6.02
C HIS A 151 0.76 -6.81 6.44
N ASP A 152 0.14 -6.18 7.43
CA ASP A 152 0.66 -5.01 8.14
C ASP A 152 1.57 -5.49 9.26
N ILE A 153 2.88 -5.50 9.00
CA ILE A 153 3.87 -6.16 9.88
C ILE A 153 3.98 -5.43 11.22
N ASP A 154 4.04 -4.11 11.19
CA ASP A 154 4.36 -3.28 12.35
C ASP A 154 3.22 -2.33 12.75
N GLY A 155 2.06 -2.44 12.09
CA GLY A 155 0.91 -1.60 12.38
C GLY A 155 1.02 -0.19 11.81
N SER A 156 2.04 0.13 10.99
CA SER A 156 2.19 1.47 10.39
C SER A 156 1.02 1.85 9.46
N VAL A 157 0.26 0.85 8.97
CA VAL A 157 -0.95 1.09 8.16
C VAL A 157 -2.20 1.26 9.04
N THR A 158 -2.46 0.27 9.89
CA THR A 158 -3.74 0.07 10.60
C THR A 158 -3.72 0.49 12.07
N GLY A 159 -2.53 0.57 12.66
CA GLY A 159 -2.30 0.68 14.11
C GLY A 159 -2.28 -0.67 14.83
N TYR A 160 -2.42 -1.80 14.15
CA TYR A 160 -2.37 -3.14 14.74
C TYR A 160 -1.17 -3.92 14.17
N THR A 161 -0.18 -4.20 15.03
CA THR A 161 1.04 -4.94 14.66
C THR A 161 0.73 -6.39 14.28
N ASP A 162 1.44 -6.95 13.31
CA ASP A 162 1.29 -8.35 12.91
C ASP A 162 -0.16 -8.75 12.57
N THR A 163 -0.84 -7.91 11.78
CA THR A 163 -2.21 -8.16 11.34
C THR A 163 -2.36 -8.15 9.83
N TYR A 164 -3.35 -8.86 9.33
CA TYR A 164 -3.68 -8.93 7.92
C TYR A 164 -4.85 -8.03 7.61
N VAL A 165 -4.78 -7.34 6.49
CA VAL A 165 -5.87 -6.53 5.96
C VAL A 165 -6.34 -7.15 4.67
N GLY A 166 -7.61 -7.51 4.62
CA GLY A 166 -8.23 -8.04 3.41
C GLY A 166 -9.62 -7.47 3.21
N ARG A 167 -10.32 -7.94 2.17
CA ARG A 167 -11.69 -7.50 1.91
C ARG A 167 -12.65 -7.82 3.05
N MET A 168 -13.56 -6.88 3.32
CA MET A 168 -14.56 -7.00 4.40
C MET A 168 -15.61 -8.09 4.13
N ASP A 169 -15.77 -8.56 2.90
CA ASP A 169 -16.67 -9.64 2.52
C ASP A 169 -15.95 -10.98 2.30
N ASN A 170 -14.63 -11.05 2.52
CA ASN A 170 -13.89 -12.31 2.49
C ASN A 170 -13.95 -13.02 3.85
N PHE A 171 -14.92 -13.92 3.99
CA PHE A 171 -15.13 -14.71 5.21
C PHE A 171 -14.20 -15.93 5.34
N LEU A 172 -13.25 -16.16 4.42
CA LEU A 172 -12.22 -17.19 4.59
C LEU A 172 -11.11 -16.73 5.54
N ILE A 173 -10.94 -15.41 5.68
CA ILE A 173 -9.85 -14.78 6.44
C ILE A 173 -10.29 -13.99 7.68
N GLN A 174 -11.59 -13.96 7.99
CA GLN A 174 -12.12 -13.17 9.12
C GLN A 174 -12.21 -13.97 10.43
N HIS A 175 -12.52 -13.32 11.54
CA HIS A 175 -12.93 -13.95 12.81
C HIS A 175 -13.67 -12.88 13.64
N PRO A 176 -14.39 -13.25 14.72
CA PRO A 176 -15.24 -12.29 15.45
C PRO A 176 -14.51 -11.08 16.04
N GLN A 177 -13.21 -11.22 16.32
CA GLN A 177 -12.40 -10.11 16.86
C GLN A 177 -11.89 -9.11 15.80
N CYS A 178 -12.03 -9.39 14.50
CA CYS A 178 -11.55 -8.50 13.43
C CYS A 178 -12.17 -7.09 13.51
N LYS A 179 -11.44 -6.10 12.99
CA LYS A 179 -11.87 -4.70 12.96
C LYS A 179 -12.18 -4.26 11.55
N ASN A 180 -13.45 -3.92 11.29
CA ASN A 180 -13.88 -3.43 9.99
C ASN A 180 -13.44 -1.98 9.76
N LEU A 181 -12.89 -1.72 8.58
CA LEU A 181 -12.53 -0.39 8.09
C LEU A 181 -13.39 -0.08 6.86
N THR A 182 -14.60 0.43 7.11
CA THR A 182 -15.64 0.63 6.09
C THR A 182 -15.19 1.56 4.97
N SER A 183 -14.43 2.62 5.28
CA SER A 183 -13.86 3.53 4.30
C SER A 183 -12.94 2.83 3.28
N TRP A 184 -12.33 1.70 3.65
CA TRP A 184 -11.41 0.96 2.79
C TRP A 184 -12.09 -0.21 2.06
N PHE A 185 -13.34 -0.53 2.43
CA PHE A 185 -13.98 -1.83 2.15
C PHE A 185 -13.14 -3.02 2.64
N GLY A 186 -12.43 -2.83 3.76
CA GLY A 186 -11.51 -3.82 4.32
C GLY A 186 -11.84 -4.23 5.75
N SER A 187 -11.20 -5.30 6.22
CA SER A 187 -11.19 -5.75 7.61
C SER A 187 -9.76 -6.10 8.02
N VAL A 188 -9.42 -5.77 9.28
CA VAL A 188 -8.12 -6.04 9.91
C VAL A 188 -8.28 -7.22 10.86
N CYS A 189 -7.50 -8.27 10.65
CA CYS A 189 -7.60 -9.54 11.36
C CYS A 189 -6.23 -10.05 11.79
N SER A 190 -6.13 -10.60 12.98
CA SER A 190 -4.99 -11.40 13.42
C SER A 190 -5.12 -12.82 12.87
N GLY A 191 -4.01 -13.53 12.76
CA GLY A 191 -4.02 -14.93 12.33
C GLY A 191 -2.85 -15.29 11.44
N LYS A 192 -2.83 -16.55 11.02
CA LYS A 192 -1.88 -17.06 10.04
C LYS A 192 -2.63 -17.47 8.80
N PHE A 193 -2.10 -17.10 7.64
CA PHE A 193 -2.76 -17.29 6.35
C PHE A 193 -1.82 -17.93 5.33
N ALA A 194 -2.39 -18.77 4.49
CA ALA A 194 -1.72 -19.46 3.40
C ALA A 194 -2.64 -19.53 2.18
N GLN A 195 -2.24 -20.25 1.13
CA GLN A 195 -3.02 -20.46 -0.08
C GLN A 195 -3.14 -21.95 -0.38
N VAL A 196 -4.34 -22.41 -0.74
CA VAL A 196 -4.48 -23.75 -1.30
C VAL A 196 -4.59 -23.59 -2.80
N TYR A 197 -3.60 -24.08 -3.56
CA TYR A 197 -3.74 -24.13 -5.01
C TYR A 197 -4.47 -25.42 -5.38
N VAL A 198 -5.68 -25.25 -5.92
CA VAL A 198 -6.59 -26.32 -6.29
C VAL A 198 -6.57 -26.44 -7.80
N GLN A 199 -6.12 -27.57 -8.33
CA GLN A 199 -6.15 -27.88 -9.75
C GLN A 199 -7.11 -29.02 -10.02
N THR A 200 -7.98 -28.89 -11.01
CA THR A 200 -9.00 -29.88 -11.33
C THR A 200 -9.00 -30.28 -12.79
N ARG A 201 -9.32 -31.54 -13.06
CA ARG A 201 -9.42 -32.12 -14.40
C ARG A 201 -10.63 -33.02 -14.49
N ARG A 202 -11.26 -33.02 -15.67
CA ARG A 202 -12.42 -33.87 -16.01
C ARG A 202 -13.55 -33.74 -14.99
N PRO A 203 -14.34 -32.64 -15.03
CA PRO A 203 -14.26 -31.53 -15.98
C PRO A 203 -13.34 -30.38 -15.51
N GLN A 204 -12.89 -29.56 -16.46
CA GLN A 204 -11.94 -28.45 -16.26
C GLN A 204 -12.56 -27.05 -16.47
N ASN A 205 -13.86 -26.90 -16.24
CA ASN A 205 -14.58 -25.65 -16.48
C ASN A 205 -15.58 -25.29 -15.36
N LEU A 206 -15.42 -25.90 -14.19
CA LEU A 206 -16.33 -25.68 -13.07
C LEU A 206 -16.07 -24.32 -12.41
N THR A 207 -17.08 -23.84 -11.71
CA THR A 207 -16.94 -22.83 -10.67
C THR A 207 -16.81 -23.57 -9.34
N MET A 208 -15.78 -23.23 -8.57
CA MET A 208 -15.52 -23.80 -7.26
C MET A 208 -16.15 -22.92 -6.18
N THR A 209 -16.89 -23.50 -5.25
CA THR A 209 -17.34 -22.81 -4.04
C THR A 209 -16.59 -23.35 -2.84
N ILE A 210 -15.78 -22.51 -2.20
CA ILE A 210 -15.11 -22.82 -0.94
C ILE A 210 -15.85 -22.12 0.21
N VAL A 211 -15.98 -22.81 1.32
CA VAL A 211 -16.70 -22.32 2.48
C VAL A 211 -15.92 -22.70 3.72
N ARG A 212 -15.83 -21.77 4.67
CA ARG A 212 -15.25 -22.05 5.98
C ARG A 212 -16.35 -22.57 6.90
N ASP A 213 -16.09 -23.66 7.62
CA ASP A 213 -17.08 -24.33 8.46
C ASP A 213 -17.68 -23.41 9.54
N GLU A 214 -16.89 -22.42 9.98
CA GLU A 214 -17.30 -21.39 10.93
C GLU A 214 -18.28 -20.36 10.34
N TYR A 215 -18.31 -20.22 9.01
CA TYR A 215 -19.06 -19.19 8.26
C TYR A 215 -19.83 -19.83 7.10
N SER A 216 -20.58 -20.88 7.37
CA SER A 216 -21.31 -21.68 6.38
C SER A 216 -22.30 -20.88 5.51
N ARG A 217 -22.77 -19.73 5.98
CA ARG A 217 -23.66 -18.81 5.25
C ARG A 217 -22.94 -17.79 4.37
N HIS A 218 -21.61 -17.77 4.39
CA HIS A 218 -20.78 -16.83 3.65
C HIS A 218 -19.76 -17.56 2.76
N PRO A 219 -20.25 -18.29 1.73
CA PRO A 219 -19.38 -18.99 0.80
C PRO A 219 -18.57 -18.00 -0.08
N MET A 220 -17.39 -18.42 -0.51
CA MET A 220 -16.65 -17.76 -1.59
C MET A 220 -16.71 -18.62 -2.84
N THR A 221 -17.17 -18.04 -3.94
CA THR A 221 -17.24 -18.68 -5.26
C THR A 221 -16.07 -18.22 -6.10
N LEU A 222 -15.37 -19.12 -6.80
CA LEU A 222 -14.19 -18.87 -7.61
C LEU A 222 -14.41 -19.42 -9.03
N ARG A 223 -14.23 -18.56 -10.04
CA ARG A 223 -14.50 -18.87 -11.46
C ARG A 223 -13.35 -19.66 -12.10
N GLY A 224 -12.20 -19.65 -11.46
CA GLY A 224 -10.98 -20.28 -11.94
C GLY A 224 -10.23 -19.43 -12.95
N ILE A 225 -8.91 -19.56 -12.91
CA ILE A 225 -7.97 -18.76 -13.71
C ILE A 225 -7.75 -19.44 -15.06
N ASN A 226 -7.81 -18.66 -16.14
CA ASN A 226 -7.58 -19.14 -17.51
C ASN A 226 -8.53 -20.29 -17.91
N GLN A 227 -9.82 -19.97 -18.02
CA GLN A 227 -10.91 -20.92 -18.34
C GLN A 227 -10.79 -21.64 -19.70
N ARG A 228 -9.74 -21.38 -20.48
CA ARG A 228 -9.45 -22.05 -21.76
C ARG A 228 -8.36 -23.12 -21.66
N ALA A 229 -7.77 -23.32 -20.48
CA ALA A 229 -6.72 -24.31 -20.26
C ALA A 229 -7.27 -25.75 -20.15
N ASP A 230 -6.39 -26.74 -20.32
CA ASP A 230 -6.72 -28.18 -20.22
C ASP A 230 -7.05 -28.65 -18.80
N PHE A 231 -6.85 -27.78 -17.82
CA PHE A 231 -7.22 -27.96 -16.42
C PHE A 231 -7.72 -26.62 -15.88
N GLN A 232 -8.53 -26.67 -14.82
CA GLN A 232 -8.92 -25.47 -14.10
C GLN A 232 -8.08 -25.30 -12.84
N GLN A 233 -7.87 -24.06 -12.41
CA GLN A 233 -7.08 -23.73 -11.23
C GLN A 233 -7.72 -22.63 -10.40
N TYR A 234 -7.63 -22.76 -9.09
CA TYR A 234 -8.14 -21.82 -8.10
C TYR A 234 -7.11 -21.66 -6.99
N GLN A 235 -7.08 -20.50 -6.35
CA GLN A 235 -6.09 -20.26 -5.30
C GLN A 235 -6.62 -19.37 -4.16
N PRO A 236 -7.64 -19.83 -3.40
CA PRO A 236 -8.13 -19.11 -2.24
C PRO A 236 -7.04 -18.88 -1.20
N VAL A 237 -7.05 -17.69 -0.60
CA VAL A 237 -6.35 -17.41 0.65
C VAL A 237 -7.18 -17.97 1.80
N VAL A 238 -6.55 -18.79 2.65
CA VAL A 238 -7.19 -19.47 3.77
C VAL A 238 -6.52 -19.09 5.09
N MET A 239 -7.30 -19.05 6.15
CA MET A 239 -6.82 -19.00 7.52
C MET A 239 -6.42 -20.41 7.98
N LEU A 240 -5.24 -20.54 8.54
CA LEU A 240 -4.72 -21.81 9.02
C LEU A 240 -5.44 -22.29 10.29
N GLN A 241 -5.38 -23.60 10.55
CA GLN A 241 -6.03 -24.29 11.67
C GLN A 241 -7.57 -24.17 11.66
N LYS A 242 -8.14 -24.22 10.45
CA LYS A 242 -9.58 -24.12 10.19
C LYS A 242 -10.07 -25.27 9.31
N GLY A 243 -11.36 -25.53 9.40
CA GLY A 243 -12.09 -26.45 8.53
C GLY A 243 -12.75 -25.72 7.36
N TYR A 244 -12.63 -26.31 6.18
CA TYR A 244 -13.21 -25.82 4.94
C TYR A 244 -13.91 -26.95 4.20
N THR A 245 -14.92 -26.62 3.40
CA THR A 245 -15.45 -27.51 2.39
C THR A 245 -15.42 -26.89 1.00
N ILE A 246 -15.27 -27.74 -0.01
CA ILE A 246 -15.23 -27.38 -1.42
C ILE A 246 -16.39 -28.06 -2.14
N HIS A 247 -17.10 -27.27 -2.94
CA HIS A 247 -18.27 -27.66 -3.70
C HIS A 247 -18.13 -27.22 -5.15
N TRP A 248 -18.89 -27.88 -6.02
CA TRP A 248 -18.81 -27.68 -7.47
C TRP A 248 -20.19 -27.33 -8.01
N ASN A 249 -20.25 -26.38 -8.95
CA ASN A 249 -21.49 -26.04 -9.67
C ASN A 249 -21.88 -27.09 -10.75
N GLY A 250 -21.11 -28.17 -10.86
CA GLY A 250 -21.37 -29.33 -11.72
C GLY A 250 -20.97 -30.61 -11.00
N ARG A 251 -20.84 -31.73 -11.74
CA ARG A 251 -20.27 -32.96 -11.20
C ARG A 251 -18.83 -32.70 -10.73
N ALA A 252 -18.45 -33.27 -9.58
CA ALA A 252 -17.10 -33.15 -9.05
C ALA A 252 -16.04 -33.65 -10.07
N PRO A 253 -14.83 -33.08 -10.06
CA PRO A 253 -13.72 -33.52 -10.91
C PRO A 253 -13.26 -34.95 -10.60
N GLU A 254 -12.95 -35.72 -11.63
CA GLU A 254 -12.32 -37.04 -11.51
C GLU A 254 -10.90 -36.98 -10.94
N GLU A 255 -10.17 -35.91 -11.25
CA GLU A 255 -8.86 -35.63 -10.64
C GLU A 255 -8.84 -34.23 -10.01
N THR A 256 -8.49 -34.17 -8.73
CA THR A 256 -8.26 -32.94 -7.99
C THR A 256 -6.88 -32.98 -7.34
N PHE A 257 -6.11 -31.92 -7.50
CA PHE A 257 -4.82 -31.72 -6.84
C PHE A 257 -4.92 -30.55 -5.87
N LEU A 258 -4.44 -30.75 -4.65
CA LEU A 258 -4.41 -29.75 -3.59
C LEU A 258 -2.96 -29.50 -3.20
N TYR A 259 -2.42 -28.35 -3.58
CA TYR A 259 -1.04 -27.97 -3.25
C TYR A 259 -1.05 -27.05 -2.04
N LEU A 260 -0.12 -27.29 -1.12
CA LEU A 260 0.07 -26.48 0.08
C LEU A 260 1.00 -25.31 -0.27
N ILE A 261 0.40 -24.20 -0.69
CA ILE A 261 1.13 -22.99 -1.10
C ILE A 261 1.18 -22.04 0.08
N ASN A 262 2.37 -21.57 0.42
CA ASN A 262 2.60 -20.69 1.57
C ASN A 262 2.35 -21.31 2.96
N PHE A 263 2.30 -22.64 3.09
CA PHE A 263 2.24 -23.35 4.37
C PHE A 263 3.65 -23.54 4.93
N ASN A 264 3.93 -23.06 6.15
CA ASN A 264 5.16 -23.44 6.85
C ASN A 264 5.03 -24.84 7.44
N LYS A 265 6.16 -25.42 7.86
CA LYS A 265 6.15 -26.69 8.58
C LYS A 265 5.14 -26.65 9.74
N ASP A 266 4.34 -27.70 9.85
CA ASP A 266 3.28 -27.91 10.83
C ASP A 266 2.04 -27.01 10.66
N ASP A 267 2.03 -26.09 9.68
CA ASP A 267 0.80 -25.41 9.28
C ASP A 267 -0.16 -26.41 8.64
N TRP A 268 -1.45 -26.31 9.00
CA TRP A 268 -2.46 -27.24 8.51
C TRP A 268 -3.83 -26.60 8.33
N ILE A 269 -4.67 -27.25 7.51
CA ILE A 269 -6.12 -27.04 7.42
C ILE A 269 -6.83 -28.39 7.29
N GLN A 270 -8.10 -28.45 7.68
CA GLN A 270 -8.99 -29.56 7.31
C GLN A 270 -9.79 -29.14 6.07
N VAL A 271 -9.87 -30.03 5.08
CA VAL A 271 -10.68 -29.80 3.87
C VAL A 271 -11.63 -30.96 3.63
N GLY A 272 -12.89 -30.64 3.32
CA GLY A 272 -13.93 -31.58 2.89
C GLY A 272 -14.31 -31.32 1.43
N LEU A 273 -14.10 -32.28 0.52
CA LEU A 273 -14.47 -32.12 -0.88
C LEU A 273 -15.79 -32.83 -1.16
N CYS A 274 -16.72 -32.13 -1.81
CA CYS A 274 -18.01 -32.71 -2.15
C CYS A 274 -17.93 -33.63 -3.37
N TYR A 275 -18.37 -34.86 -3.19
CA TYR A 275 -18.46 -35.91 -4.20
C TYR A 275 -19.81 -36.63 -4.09
N PRO A 276 -20.33 -37.24 -5.17
CA PRO A 276 -21.54 -38.05 -5.10
C PRO A 276 -21.41 -39.23 -4.13
N GLN A 277 -22.53 -39.70 -3.58
CA GLN A 277 -22.55 -40.90 -2.75
C GLN A 277 -22.07 -42.13 -3.52
N GLY A 278 -21.40 -43.06 -2.82
CA GLY A 278 -20.82 -44.26 -3.42
C GLY A 278 -19.59 -44.01 -4.30
N THR A 279 -18.96 -42.84 -4.21
CA THR A 279 -17.69 -42.57 -4.89
C THR A 279 -16.56 -43.40 -4.27
N VAL A 280 -15.70 -43.95 -5.13
CA VAL A 280 -14.48 -44.65 -4.74
C VAL A 280 -13.29 -43.76 -4.99
N PHE A 281 -12.35 -43.70 -4.05
CA PHE A 281 -11.21 -42.79 -4.10
C PHE A 281 -9.88 -43.54 -4.09
N GLN A 282 -8.92 -42.99 -4.83
CA GLN A 282 -7.51 -43.14 -4.56
C GLN A 282 -6.99 -41.77 -4.15
N VAL A 283 -6.37 -41.68 -2.97
CA VAL A 283 -5.87 -40.43 -2.41
C VAL A 283 -4.40 -40.61 -2.06
N ILE A 284 -3.53 -39.83 -2.67
CA ILE A 284 -2.08 -39.90 -2.46
C ILE A 284 -1.52 -38.54 -2.09
N ALA A 285 -0.54 -38.50 -1.19
CA ALA A 285 0.37 -37.36 -1.02
C ALA A 285 1.60 -37.57 -1.90
N ASP A 286 2.11 -36.49 -2.49
CA ASP A 286 3.42 -36.46 -3.13
C ASP A 286 4.09 -35.09 -2.95
N ILE A 287 5.36 -35.01 -3.34
CA ILE A 287 6.11 -33.76 -3.42
C ILE A 287 6.36 -33.47 -4.89
N TYR A 288 5.80 -32.37 -5.38
CA TYR A 288 5.92 -31.96 -6.77
C TYR A 288 7.12 -31.03 -6.98
N GLN A 289 8.09 -31.52 -7.76
CA GLN A 289 9.29 -30.80 -8.15
C GLN A 289 9.02 -29.98 -9.43
N ARG A 290 8.91 -28.66 -9.26
CA ARG A 290 8.45 -27.74 -10.30
C ARG A 290 9.41 -27.62 -11.47
N GLN A 291 10.72 -27.59 -11.21
CA GLN A 291 11.75 -27.37 -12.24
C GLN A 291 11.73 -28.46 -13.32
N ASN A 292 11.55 -29.72 -12.92
CA ASN A 292 11.58 -30.86 -13.82
C ASN A 292 10.18 -31.47 -14.04
N SER A 293 9.14 -30.87 -13.47
CA SER A 293 7.75 -31.34 -13.55
C SER A 293 7.53 -32.79 -13.10
N THR A 294 8.28 -33.25 -12.09
CA THR A 294 8.22 -34.63 -11.57
C THR A 294 7.64 -34.66 -10.16
N ALA A 295 7.05 -35.80 -9.77
CA ALA A 295 6.58 -36.04 -8.41
C ALA A 295 7.38 -37.18 -7.77
N HIS A 296 7.65 -37.07 -6.47
CA HIS A 296 8.36 -38.08 -5.68
C HIS A 296 7.78 -38.15 -4.26
N GLY A 297 8.26 -39.10 -3.44
CA GLY A 297 7.79 -39.24 -2.05
C GLY A 297 6.30 -39.60 -1.96
N VAL A 298 5.83 -40.49 -2.85
CA VAL A 298 4.42 -40.86 -2.94
C VAL A 298 4.00 -41.70 -1.73
N GLU A 299 2.95 -41.28 -1.04
CA GLU A 299 2.34 -41.98 0.11
C GLU A 299 0.82 -42.07 -0.09
N ASP A 300 0.23 -43.25 0.10
CA ASP A 300 -1.23 -43.42 0.10
C ASP A 300 -1.87 -42.89 1.39
N TYR A 301 -3.04 -42.28 1.27
CA TYR A 301 -3.91 -42.05 2.42
C TYR A 301 -4.75 -43.29 2.71
N ALA A 302 -4.92 -43.62 4.00
CA ALA A 302 -5.80 -44.70 4.44
C ALA A 302 -7.19 -44.19 4.83
N ALA A 303 -8.23 -44.94 4.48
CA ALA A 303 -9.60 -44.66 4.89
C ALA A 303 -9.80 -44.95 6.38
N VAL A 304 -10.53 -44.08 7.08
CA VAL A 304 -11.01 -44.31 8.45
C VAL A 304 -12.52 -44.17 8.54
N PRO A 305 -13.19 -44.83 9.51
CA PRO A 305 -14.65 -44.87 9.60
C PRO A 305 -15.30 -43.57 10.12
N SER A 306 -14.54 -42.63 10.69
CA SER A 306 -15.11 -41.40 11.25
C SER A 306 -14.18 -40.18 11.14
N LEU A 307 -14.78 -38.99 11.10
CA LEU A 307 -14.04 -37.73 11.12
C LEU A 307 -13.17 -37.60 12.38
N LYS A 308 -13.67 -38.05 13.54
CA LYS A 308 -12.95 -37.98 14.81
C LYS A 308 -11.69 -38.82 14.81
N GLU A 309 -11.72 -40.00 14.19
CA GLU A 309 -10.54 -40.87 14.09
C GLU A 309 -9.45 -40.22 13.23
N MET A 310 -9.83 -39.60 12.11
CA MET A 310 -8.91 -38.82 11.26
C MET A 310 -8.31 -37.65 12.06
N GLN A 311 -9.14 -36.87 12.76
CA GLN A 311 -8.72 -35.70 13.54
C GLN A 311 -7.80 -36.04 14.73
N ASN A 312 -7.96 -37.22 15.34
CA ASN A 312 -7.13 -37.67 16.46
C ASN A 312 -5.70 -38.08 16.03
N LYS A 313 -5.45 -38.27 14.73
CA LYS A 313 -4.17 -38.72 14.17
C LYS A 313 -3.75 -37.83 13.00
N PRO A 314 -3.60 -36.50 13.19
CA PRO A 314 -3.43 -35.53 12.09
C PRO A 314 -2.13 -35.75 11.30
N GLU A 315 -1.10 -36.30 11.94
CA GLU A 315 0.20 -36.61 11.32
C GLU A 315 0.13 -37.78 10.33
N GLN A 316 -0.89 -38.64 10.46
CA GLN A 316 -1.11 -39.77 9.56
C GLN A 316 -1.87 -39.31 8.32
N ARG A 317 -1.52 -39.86 7.16
CA ARG A 317 -2.24 -39.64 5.90
C ARG A 317 -3.55 -40.43 5.95
N LEU A 318 -4.59 -39.83 6.53
CA LEU A 318 -5.91 -40.45 6.71
C LEU A 318 -7.00 -39.62 6.02
N TYR A 319 -7.99 -40.29 5.46
CA TYR A 319 -9.20 -39.64 4.95
C TYR A 319 -10.47 -40.29 5.50
N TYR A 320 -11.53 -39.50 5.63
CA TYR A 320 -12.86 -39.97 5.99
C TYR A 320 -13.86 -39.53 4.93
N PHE A 321 -14.58 -40.48 4.34
CA PHE A 321 -15.70 -40.18 3.44
C PHE A 321 -17.03 -40.31 4.18
N ASP A 322 -17.69 -39.18 4.43
CA ASP A 322 -19.03 -39.17 5.00
C ASP A 322 -20.08 -39.40 3.92
N ASN A 323 -20.46 -40.66 3.72
CA ASN A 323 -21.45 -41.02 2.72
C ASN A 323 -22.84 -40.38 2.97
N SER A 324 -23.14 -39.93 4.20
CA SER A 324 -24.42 -39.25 4.49
C SER A 324 -24.47 -37.83 3.91
N THR A 325 -23.33 -37.15 3.78
CA THR A 325 -23.24 -35.77 3.27
C THR A 325 -22.56 -35.69 1.91
N GLY A 326 -21.79 -36.71 1.50
CA GLY A 326 -20.97 -36.70 0.30
C GLY A 326 -19.61 -36.00 0.45
N LEU A 327 -19.18 -35.70 1.68
CA LEU A 327 -17.93 -34.99 1.93
C LEU A 327 -16.76 -35.96 2.18
N LEU A 328 -15.71 -35.82 1.37
CA LEU A 328 -14.40 -36.45 1.58
C LEU A 328 -13.52 -35.52 2.41
N PHE A 329 -13.30 -35.85 3.68
CA PHE A 329 -12.44 -35.11 4.58
C PHE A 329 -11.01 -35.63 4.60
N LEU A 330 -10.06 -34.69 4.65
CA LEU A 330 -8.64 -34.93 4.86
C LEU A 330 -8.00 -33.73 5.58
N ILE A 331 -6.83 -33.95 6.17
CA ILE A 331 -5.97 -32.89 6.72
C ILE A 331 -4.84 -32.64 5.73
N LEU A 332 -4.70 -31.36 5.35
CA LEU A 332 -3.55 -30.85 4.60
C LEU A 332 -2.60 -30.24 5.62
N GLN A 333 -1.47 -30.91 5.88
CA GLN A 333 -0.43 -30.44 6.78
C GLN A 333 0.91 -30.46 6.05
N ALA A 334 1.65 -29.35 6.14
CA ALA A 334 2.99 -29.24 5.57
C ALA A 334 4.02 -29.89 6.49
N ARG A 335 4.81 -30.83 5.96
CA ARG A 335 5.84 -31.57 6.70
C ARG A 335 7.22 -30.94 6.58
N TYR A 336 7.45 -30.14 5.54
CA TYR A 336 8.77 -29.57 5.25
C TYR A 336 8.82 -28.06 5.47
N ARG A 337 10.00 -27.59 5.87
CA ARG A 337 10.25 -26.17 6.13
C ARG A 337 10.44 -25.42 4.82
N ARG A 338 9.87 -24.22 4.76
CA ARG A 338 10.11 -23.25 3.70
C ARG A 338 11.23 -22.29 4.09
N GLU A 339 11.93 -21.78 3.08
CA GLU A 339 12.99 -20.79 3.25
C GLU A 339 12.64 -19.49 2.52
N GLY A 340 12.91 -18.36 3.19
CA GLY A 340 12.71 -17.02 2.65
C GLY A 340 11.28 -16.80 2.14
N HIS A 341 11.19 -16.33 0.89
CA HIS A 341 9.93 -16.03 0.20
C HIS A 341 9.38 -17.19 -0.65
N SER A 342 10.06 -18.35 -0.62
CA SER A 342 9.65 -19.50 -1.43
C SER A 342 8.26 -19.95 -1.05
N TYR A 343 7.37 -20.13 -2.03
CA TYR A 343 5.99 -20.59 -1.79
C TYR A 343 5.90 -22.03 -1.24
N CYS A 344 6.90 -22.85 -1.56
CA CYS A 344 7.00 -24.26 -1.20
C CYS A 344 8.35 -24.53 -0.52
N SER A 345 8.53 -25.75 0.00
CA SER A 345 9.78 -26.19 0.62
C SER A 345 10.88 -26.42 -0.43
N THR A 346 12.12 -26.53 0.02
CA THR A 346 13.26 -26.91 -0.85
C THR A 346 13.17 -28.33 -1.41
N GLN A 347 12.30 -29.19 -0.84
CA GLN A 347 11.99 -30.51 -1.39
C GLN A 347 11.03 -30.44 -2.59
N GLY A 348 10.33 -29.31 -2.76
CA GLY A 348 9.25 -29.13 -3.72
C GLY A 348 7.93 -28.76 -3.02
N CYS A 349 6.86 -28.71 -3.82
CA CYS A 349 5.52 -28.39 -3.33
C CYS A 349 4.80 -29.65 -2.86
N GLU A 350 4.51 -29.73 -1.56
CA GLU A 350 3.66 -30.78 -0.99
C GLU A 350 2.26 -30.69 -1.60
N ARG A 351 1.76 -31.83 -2.07
CA ARG A 351 0.50 -31.92 -2.79
C ARG A 351 -0.25 -33.20 -2.45
N VAL A 352 -1.58 -33.11 -2.44
CA VAL A 352 -2.46 -34.27 -2.40
C VAL A 352 -3.16 -34.42 -3.75
N LYS A 353 -3.08 -35.61 -4.35
CA LYS A 353 -3.84 -35.99 -5.54
C LYS A 353 -5.00 -36.89 -5.13
N ILE A 354 -6.21 -36.50 -5.52
CA ILE A 354 -7.44 -37.25 -5.34
C ILE A 354 -7.90 -37.71 -6.73
N THR A 355 -8.00 -39.02 -6.92
CA THR A 355 -8.63 -39.64 -8.08
C THR A 355 -9.94 -40.28 -7.64
N ALA A 356 -11.04 -39.88 -8.27
CA ALA A 356 -12.38 -40.27 -7.88
C ALA A 356 -13.10 -41.00 -9.02
N ILE A 357 -13.61 -42.20 -8.71
CA ILE A 357 -14.46 -42.99 -9.61
C ILE A 357 -15.90 -42.84 -9.14
N MET A 358 -16.69 -42.13 -9.94
CA MET A 358 -18.07 -41.75 -9.62
C MET A 358 -19.04 -42.33 -10.66
N ARG A 359 -20.23 -42.75 -10.25
CA ARG A 359 -21.31 -43.16 -11.18
C ARG A 359 -22.27 -42.02 -11.51
N SER A 360 -22.62 -41.21 -10.51
CA SER A 360 -23.55 -40.09 -10.68
C SER A 360 -22.94 -38.96 -11.51
N GLN A 361 -23.78 -38.32 -12.33
CA GLN A 361 -23.48 -37.08 -13.06
C GLN A 361 -24.08 -35.83 -12.39
N SER A 362 -24.69 -35.98 -11.20
CA SER A 362 -25.34 -34.89 -10.48
C SER A 362 -24.37 -33.79 -10.05
N VAL A 363 -24.90 -32.57 -9.89
CA VAL A 363 -24.16 -31.46 -9.28
C VAL A 363 -23.65 -31.87 -7.90
N SER A 364 -22.37 -31.61 -7.66
CA SER A 364 -21.68 -31.97 -6.41
C SER A 364 -21.61 -30.76 -5.48
N SER A 365 -22.77 -30.42 -4.93
CA SER A 365 -22.92 -29.44 -3.84
C SER A 365 -23.50 -30.11 -2.60
N CYS A 366 -22.70 -30.14 -1.53
CA CYS A 366 -22.99 -30.84 -0.29
C CYS A 366 -23.41 -29.85 0.82
N MET A 367 -23.61 -28.57 0.51
CA MET A 367 -23.84 -27.53 1.53
C MET A 367 -25.08 -27.80 2.38
N SER A 368 -26.19 -28.19 1.74
CA SER A 368 -27.48 -28.44 2.42
C SER A 368 -27.42 -29.64 3.37
N ALA A 369 -26.72 -30.71 2.99
CA ALA A 369 -26.52 -31.88 3.83
C ALA A 369 -25.40 -31.69 4.87
N GLY A 370 -24.34 -30.97 4.50
CA GLY A 370 -23.12 -30.82 5.29
C GLY A 370 -23.26 -29.86 6.47
N TYR A 371 -23.82 -28.67 6.28
CA TYR A 371 -23.80 -27.65 7.33
C TYR A 371 -24.72 -27.83 8.53
N PRO A 372 -25.84 -28.57 8.45
CA PRO A 372 -26.52 -29.02 9.65
C PRO A 372 -25.60 -29.84 10.58
N LYS A 373 -24.55 -30.49 10.05
CA LYS A 373 -23.64 -31.39 10.79
C LYS A 373 -22.27 -30.77 11.10
N TYR A 374 -21.72 -29.99 10.18
CA TYR A 374 -20.32 -29.53 10.21
C TYR A 374 -20.13 -28.05 10.48
N SER A 375 -21.20 -27.27 10.62
CA SER A 375 -21.06 -25.86 11.03
C SER A 375 -20.42 -25.77 12.41
N THR A 376 -19.46 -24.86 12.56
CA THR A 376 -18.78 -24.59 13.84
C THR A 376 -18.93 -23.12 14.22
N LEU A 377 -18.62 -22.79 15.47
CA LEU A 377 -18.66 -21.40 15.92
C LEU A 377 -17.38 -20.66 15.51
N PRO A 378 -17.48 -19.46 14.91
CA PRO A 378 -16.33 -18.61 14.64
C PRO A 378 -15.44 -18.37 15.85
N LYS A 379 -14.14 -18.60 15.69
CA LYS A 379 -13.14 -18.37 16.75
C LYS A 379 -11.87 -17.75 16.19
N ALA A 380 -11.25 -16.83 16.94
CA ALA A 380 -9.90 -16.35 16.62
C ALA A 380 -8.86 -17.39 17.08
N THR A 381 -7.94 -17.80 16.20
CA THR A 381 -6.79 -18.65 16.55
C THR A 381 -5.65 -17.84 17.15
N VAL A 382 -5.52 -16.59 16.72
CA VAL A 382 -4.59 -15.59 17.28
C VAL A 382 -5.43 -14.41 17.75
N ALA A 383 -5.23 -13.97 18.99
CA ALA A 383 -5.96 -12.82 19.53
C ALA A 383 -5.54 -11.53 18.81
N MET A 384 -6.49 -10.59 18.66
CA MET A 384 -6.14 -9.27 18.12
C MET A 384 -5.17 -8.54 19.05
N PRO A 385 -4.09 -7.95 18.52
CA PRO A 385 -3.21 -7.09 19.30
C PRO A 385 -3.96 -5.80 19.71
N PRO A 386 -3.51 -5.11 20.78
CA PRO A 386 -4.03 -3.79 21.10
C PRO A 386 -3.68 -2.80 20.00
N LYS A 387 -4.55 -1.80 19.79
CA LYS A 387 -4.28 -0.73 18.84
C LYS A 387 -3.17 0.17 19.39
N SER A 388 -2.09 0.36 18.64
CA SER A 388 -1.08 1.37 18.95
C SER A 388 -1.69 2.76 18.84
N LEU A 389 -1.49 3.55 19.90
CA LEU A 389 -1.85 4.98 19.95
C LEU A 389 -0.65 5.88 19.64
N VAL A 390 0.55 5.30 19.55
CA VAL A 390 1.79 6.02 19.29
C VAL A 390 1.99 6.12 17.79
N ASN A 391 2.23 7.33 17.30
CA ASN A 391 2.63 7.54 15.93
C ASN A 391 4.03 6.97 15.73
N CYS A 392 4.22 6.17 14.69
CA CYS A 392 5.53 5.63 14.35
C CYS A 392 6.46 6.77 13.88
N GLU A 393 7.44 7.12 14.71
CA GLU A 393 8.37 8.22 14.45
C GLU A 393 9.36 7.89 13.32
N ASP A 394 9.84 6.64 13.29
CA ASP A 394 10.80 6.12 12.30
C ASP A 394 10.14 5.61 11.00
N CYS A 395 8.83 5.84 10.83
CA CYS A 395 8.11 5.44 9.63
C CYS A 395 8.26 6.47 8.51
N GLY A 396 8.21 5.96 7.27
CA GLY A 396 8.33 6.73 6.04
C GLY A 396 9.74 6.66 5.45
N ALA A 397 9.87 7.21 4.25
CA ALA A 397 11.16 7.39 3.63
C ALA A 397 12.00 8.41 4.41
N SER A 398 13.30 8.13 4.53
CA SER A 398 14.27 9.02 5.16
C SER A 398 14.42 10.36 4.43
N GLN A 399 14.15 10.38 3.12
CA GLN A 399 14.14 11.57 2.28
C GLN A 399 12.77 11.78 1.63
N LEU A 400 12.31 13.04 1.58
CA LEU A 400 10.99 13.40 1.07
C LEU A 400 11.04 14.28 -0.19
N VAL A 401 12.08 14.15 -1.01
CA VAL A 401 12.38 15.12 -2.07
C VAL A 401 12.06 14.56 -3.46
N PHE A 402 11.36 15.37 -4.26
CA PHE A 402 11.27 15.18 -5.72
C PHE A 402 12.40 15.95 -6.39
N THR A 403 13.46 15.24 -6.76
CA THR A 403 14.63 15.87 -7.39
C THR A 403 15.31 14.90 -8.36
N SER A 404 15.98 15.45 -9.37
CA SER A 404 16.94 14.73 -10.21
C SER A 404 18.21 14.35 -9.45
N ASP A 405 18.43 14.92 -8.27
CA ASP A 405 19.66 14.82 -7.50
C ASP A 405 19.40 14.21 -6.10
N PRO A 406 18.89 12.97 -6.02
CA PRO A 406 18.49 12.34 -4.75
C PRO A 406 19.65 12.12 -3.77
N HIS A 407 20.89 12.26 -4.24
CA HIS A 407 22.08 12.16 -3.40
C HIS A 407 22.36 13.44 -2.60
N GLN A 408 21.71 14.56 -2.94
CA GLN A 408 21.87 15.80 -2.18
C GLN A 408 21.08 15.75 -0.88
N ILE A 409 21.55 16.50 0.11
CA ILE A 409 20.83 16.73 1.36
C ILE A 409 19.90 17.91 1.16
N TYR A 410 18.63 17.76 1.53
CA TYR A 410 17.64 18.81 1.40
C TYR A 410 17.08 19.21 2.76
N LEU A 411 16.85 20.52 2.91
CA LEU A 411 16.16 21.12 4.02
C LEU A 411 14.68 21.29 3.68
N LEU A 412 13.81 20.61 4.42
CA LEU A 412 12.36 20.87 4.36
C LEU A 412 12.07 22.19 5.07
N VAL A 413 11.50 23.13 4.34
CA VAL A 413 11.03 24.41 4.87
C VAL A 413 9.56 24.63 4.53
N GLN A 414 8.79 25.16 5.48
CA GLN A 414 7.39 25.48 5.28
C GLN A 414 7.08 26.90 5.76
N ILE A 415 6.22 27.62 5.05
CA ILE A 415 5.77 28.96 5.42
C ILE A 415 4.25 29.00 5.33
N GLN A 416 3.59 29.22 6.48
CA GLN A 416 2.17 29.53 6.58
C GLN A 416 2.02 31.01 6.90
N SER A 417 1.56 31.81 5.94
CA SER A 417 1.31 33.24 6.10
C SER A 417 -0.18 33.51 5.98
N LEU A 418 -0.83 33.90 7.08
CA LEU A 418 -2.28 34.10 7.12
C LEU A 418 -2.66 35.57 6.94
N SER A 419 -3.67 35.83 6.12
CA SER A 419 -4.26 37.16 6.01
C SER A 419 -5.20 37.47 7.18
N LYS A 420 -5.57 38.75 7.32
CA LYS A 420 -6.56 39.21 8.29
C LYS A 420 -7.90 38.47 8.17
N GLY A 421 -8.34 38.21 6.94
CA GLY A 421 -9.59 37.50 6.67
C GLY A 421 -9.55 36.04 7.15
N GLU A 422 -8.43 35.34 6.94
CA GLU A 422 -8.27 33.95 7.40
C GLU A 422 -8.25 33.83 8.93
N ILE A 423 -7.61 34.79 9.60
CA ILE A 423 -7.57 34.84 11.07
C ILE A 423 -8.99 35.03 11.63
N GLN A 424 -9.80 35.89 11.00
CA GLN A 424 -11.19 36.13 11.41
C GLN A 424 -12.10 34.93 11.16
N GLN A 425 -11.75 34.05 10.22
CA GLN A 425 -12.47 32.79 9.92
C GLN A 425 -12.04 31.62 10.81
N GLY A 426 -11.17 31.84 11.80
CA GLY A 426 -10.74 30.80 12.74
C GLY A 426 -9.65 29.86 12.21
N HIS A 427 -8.96 30.23 11.12
CA HIS A 427 -7.78 29.49 10.68
C HIS A 427 -6.62 29.64 11.68
N GLY A 428 -5.75 28.62 11.75
CA GLY A 428 -4.74 28.40 12.80
C GLY A 428 -3.60 29.44 12.92
N GLU A 429 -2.41 28.99 13.31
CA GLU A 429 -1.24 29.88 13.53
C GLU A 429 -0.46 30.15 12.23
N SER A 430 0.12 31.36 12.09
CA SER A 430 1.17 31.61 11.09
C SER A 430 2.52 31.19 11.65
N TYR A 431 3.30 30.45 10.86
CA TYR A 431 4.59 29.90 11.27
C TYR A 431 5.53 29.75 10.09
N ILE A 432 6.83 29.72 10.41
CA ILE A 432 7.87 29.20 9.53
C ILE A 432 8.38 27.91 10.17
N SER A 433 8.48 26.82 9.42
CA SER A 433 9.04 25.55 9.88
C SER A 433 10.36 25.29 9.16
N VAL A 434 11.38 24.87 9.91
CA VAL A 434 12.67 24.42 9.38
C VAL A 434 12.94 23.02 9.91
N ASN A 435 12.97 22.03 9.00
CA ASN A 435 13.16 20.62 9.29
C ASN A 435 12.24 20.09 10.41
N GLY A 436 10.95 20.46 10.36
CA GLY A 436 9.94 20.08 11.35
C GLY A 436 9.87 20.98 12.59
N THR A 437 10.89 21.80 12.87
CA THR A 437 10.86 22.75 13.99
C THR A 437 10.05 23.99 13.60
N LYS A 438 8.90 24.19 14.25
CA LYS A 438 8.00 25.32 13.98
C LYS A 438 8.38 26.57 14.78
N PHE A 439 8.35 27.71 14.10
CA PHE A 439 8.55 29.05 14.65
C PHE A 439 7.30 29.89 14.39
N PRO A 440 6.33 29.90 15.34
CA PRO A 440 5.11 30.69 15.18
C PRO A 440 5.38 32.20 15.36
N PHE A 441 4.57 33.03 14.71
CA PHE A 441 4.68 34.48 14.84
C PHE A 441 3.31 35.18 14.88
N GLN A 442 3.26 36.31 15.59
CA GLN A 442 2.00 36.89 16.05
C GLN A 442 1.43 38.01 15.18
N ARG A 443 2.28 38.85 14.57
CA ARG A 443 1.86 39.97 13.70
C ARG A 443 3.00 40.45 12.80
N GLY A 444 2.66 41.13 11.71
CA GLY A 444 3.64 41.80 10.85
C GLY A 444 4.46 40.79 10.04
N PHE A 445 5.76 41.02 9.94
CA PHE A 445 6.71 40.16 9.22
C PHE A 445 7.58 39.38 10.19
N PHE A 446 7.84 38.13 9.83
CA PHE A 446 8.76 37.27 10.56
C PHE A 446 9.77 36.66 9.60
N THR A 447 11.03 36.67 9.99
CA THR A 447 12.12 36.09 9.21
C THR A 447 12.88 35.04 10.02
N VAL A 448 13.23 33.95 9.35
CA VAL A 448 14.13 32.92 9.85
C VAL A 448 15.27 32.78 8.85
N THR A 449 16.50 32.91 9.33
CA THR A 449 17.70 32.69 8.52
C THR A 449 18.35 31.37 8.91
N VAL A 450 18.86 30.66 7.90
CA VAL A 450 19.43 29.32 8.03
C VAL A 450 20.75 29.28 7.29
N ASP A 451 21.81 28.73 7.90
CA ASP A 451 23.08 28.52 7.22
C ASP A 451 22.92 27.41 6.16
N ALA A 452 23.32 27.69 4.93
CA ALA A 452 23.05 26.83 3.79
C ALA A 452 23.93 25.55 3.74
N CYS A 453 24.97 25.45 4.58
CA CYS A 453 25.81 24.26 4.68
C CYS A 453 25.35 23.32 5.79
N SER A 454 25.02 23.85 6.96
CA SER A 454 24.62 23.04 8.12
C SER A 454 23.11 22.79 8.19
N GLY A 455 22.30 23.66 7.58
CA GLY A 455 20.84 23.66 7.78
C GLY A 455 20.43 24.20 9.16
N ALA A 456 21.36 24.73 9.95
CA ALA A 456 21.07 25.26 11.28
C ALA A 456 20.43 26.65 11.19
N VAL A 457 19.38 26.87 12.00
CA VAL A 457 18.76 28.19 12.15
C VAL A 457 19.75 29.12 12.85
N THR A 458 20.13 30.21 12.18
CA THR A 458 21.14 31.16 12.69
C THR A 458 20.51 32.37 13.37
N LYS A 459 19.38 32.87 12.87
CA LYS A 459 18.71 34.06 13.43
C LYS A 459 17.22 34.09 13.13
N LYS A 460 16.46 34.69 14.05
CA LYS A 460 15.02 34.95 13.95
C LYS A 460 14.76 36.42 14.22
N MET A 461 13.99 37.09 13.36
CA MET A 461 13.65 38.51 13.54
C MET A 461 12.17 38.75 13.26
N SER A 462 11.54 39.60 14.09
CA SER A 462 10.15 40.05 13.92
C SER A 462 10.11 41.55 13.64
N PHE A 463 9.28 41.95 12.69
CA PHE A 463 9.07 43.34 12.32
C PHE A 463 7.57 43.64 12.33
N ALA A 464 7.14 44.67 13.06
CA ALA A 464 5.72 45.00 13.16
C ALA A 464 5.14 45.54 11.84
N LYS A 465 5.99 46.21 11.04
CA LYS A 465 5.68 46.82 9.74
C LYS A 465 6.93 46.81 8.88
N ALA A 466 6.78 47.09 7.59
CA ALA A 466 7.89 47.37 6.70
C ALA A 466 8.42 48.78 6.98
N ASP A 467 9.58 48.86 7.60
CA ASP A 467 10.26 50.11 7.95
C ASP A 467 11.76 50.01 7.66
N GLU A 468 12.49 51.09 7.90
CA GLU A 468 13.93 51.16 7.64
C GLU A 468 14.71 50.11 8.46
N ALA A 469 14.20 49.66 9.61
CA ALA A 469 14.85 48.60 10.37
C ALA A 469 14.76 47.25 9.64
N MET A 470 13.58 46.94 9.08
CA MET A 470 13.40 45.76 8.23
C MET A 470 14.23 45.86 6.94
N ALA A 471 14.20 47.01 6.26
CA ALA A 471 14.97 47.23 5.03
C ALA A 471 16.48 47.07 5.28
N ARG A 472 17.01 47.68 6.35
CA ARG A 472 18.43 47.54 6.75
C ARG A 472 18.79 46.09 7.08
N TYR A 473 17.88 45.35 7.73
CA TYR A 473 18.11 43.94 8.02
C TYR A 473 18.20 43.11 6.74
N LEU A 474 17.29 43.30 5.77
CA LEU A 474 17.36 42.61 4.48
C LEU A 474 18.62 42.98 3.68
N ARG A 475 19.05 44.24 3.76
CA ARG A 475 20.23 44.76 3.07
C ARG A 475 21.54 44.17 3.62
N THR A 476 21.71 44.24 4.94
CA THR A 476 23.01 44.04 5.61
C THR A 476 22.99 43.10 6.82
N GLY A 477 21.81 42.79 7.37
CA GLY A 477 21.66 42.00 8.58
C GLY A 477 21.72 40.48 8.38
N ILE A 478 21.75 40.02 7.13
CA ILE A 478 21.81 38.61 6.74
C ILE A 478 23.25 38.29 6.32
N SER A 479 23.83 37.27 6.94
CA SER A 479 25.18 36.81 6.60
C SER A 479 25.21 36.20 5.20
N GLN A 480 26.38 36.22 4.55
CA GLN A 480 26.59 35.46 3.32
C GLN A 480 26.31 33.97 3.55
N ARG A 481 25.98 33.24 2.49
CA ARG A 481 25.67 31.80 2.53
C ARG A 481 24.46 31.45 3.41
N SER A 482 23.45 32.30 3.39
CA SER A 482 22.26 32.12 4.23
C SER A 482 21.00 32.01 3.40
N ILE A 483 20.18 31.00 3.70
CA ILE A 483 18.79 30.93 3.28
C ILE A 483 17.99 31.89 4.17
N ILE A 484 17.12 32.69 3.58
CA ILE A 484 16.15 33.53 4.30
C ILE A 484 14.72 33.09 3.98
N LEU A 485 13.97 32.79 5.03
CA LEU A 485 12.55 32.51 4.97
C LEU A 485 11.83 33.70 5.60
N LEU A 486 10.84 34.25 4.91
CA LEU A 486 10.04 35.37 5.41
C LEU A 486 8.57 35.06 5.21
N GLY A 487 7.76 35.30 6.24
CA GLY A 487 6.30 35.21 6.20
C GLY A 487 5.67 36.46 6.80
N SER A 488 4.44 36.76 6.38
CA SER A 488 3.64 37.84 6.96
C SER A 488 2.38 37.30 7.65
N LYS A 489 1.86 38.06 8.61
CA LYS A 489 0.59 37.79 9.27
C LYS A 489 -0.21 39.08 9.44
N ASP A 490 -1.52 38.99 9.26
CA ASP A 490 -2.46 40.11 9.33
C ASP A 490 -2.23 41.12 8.19
N THR A 491 -2.17 42.42 8.47
CA THR A 491 -2.13 43.46 7.45
C THR A 491 -0.69 43.88 7.19
N ILE A 492 -0.23 43.64 5.95
CA ILE A 492 1.02 44.15 5.41
C ILE A 492 0.97 45.69 5.45
N SER A 493 1.76 46.30 6.34
CA SER A 493 1.76 47.75 6.60
C SER A 493 3.18 48.33 6.55
N GLY A 494 3.30 49.65 6.40
CA GLY A 494 4.58 50.36 6.28
C GLY A 494 5.00 50.65 4.84
N ASP A 495 6.28 50.96 4.63
CA ASP A 495 6.87 51.22 3.31
C ASP A 495 7.28 49.90 2.64
N ILE A 496 6.28 49.31 1.98
CA ILE A 496 6.39 48.01 1.33
C ILE A 496 7.25 48.06 0.06
N ASP A 497 7.36 49.22 -0.58
CA ASP A 497 8.19 49.36 -1.77
C ASP A 497 9.66 49.40 -1.39
N ALA A 498 10.01 50.01 -0.24
CA ALA A 498 11.37 50.03 0.27
C ALA A 498 11.93 48.61 0.54
N ILE A 499 11.13 47.70 1.11
CA ILE A 499 11.59 46.32 1.34
C ILE A 499 11.65 45.48 0.05
N SER A 500 10.92 45.89 -0.99
CA SER A 500 10.84 45.14 -2.25
C SER A 500 12.14 45.19 -3.04
N GLY A 501 12.82 46.34 -3.03
CA GLY A 501 14.15 46.50 -3.62
C GLY A 501 15.20 45.64 -2.92
N GLU A 502 15.12 45.53 -1.59
CA GLU A 502 16.06 44.75 -0.78
C GLU A 502 15.91 43.23 -0.96
N MET A 503 14.82 42.75 -1.58
CA MET A 503 14.65 41.33 -1.93
C MET A 503 15.37 40.93 -3.22
N VAL A 504 15.75 41.90 -4.08
CA VAL A 504 16.43 41.61 -5.36
C VAL A 504 17.79 40.94 -5.16
N PRO A 505 18.68 41.45 -4.28
CA PRO A 505 19.93 40.77 -3.95
C PRO A 505 19.74 39.46 -3.17
N LEU A 506 18.50 39.11 -2.82
CA LEU A 506 18.13 37.88 -2.11
C LEU A 506 17.44 36.86 -3.04
N GLY A 507 17.33 37.15 -4.34
CA GLY A 507 16.86 36.20 -5.34
C GLY A 507 15.52 36.51 -6.00
N THR A 508 14.95 37.72 -5.85
CA THR A 508 13.87 38.17 -6.76
C THR A 508 14.45 38.79 -8.01
N ALA A 509 13.83 38.56 -9.18
CA ALA A 509 14.35 39.06 -10.45
C ALA A 509 14.28 40.60 -10.59
N LYS A 510 13.31 41.23 -9.92
CA LYS A 510 13.10 42.67 -9.88
C LYS A 510 12.27 43.04 -8.65
N PRO A 511 12.20 44.34 -8.26
CA PRO A 511 11.32 44.77 -7.20
C PRO A 511 9.87 44.33 -7.49
N ALA A 512 9.28 43.61 -6.54
CA ALA A 512 7.91 43.12 -6.61
C ALA A 512 6.91 44.21 -6.25
N GLN A 513 5.75 44.20 -6.92
CA GLN A 513 4.64 45.09 -6.59
C GLN A 513 3.79 44.47 -5.48
N LEU A 514 4.09 44.87 -4.24
CA LEU A 514 3.49 44.31 -3.04
C LEU A 514 2.36 45.17 -2.44
N ARG A 515 2.11 46.35 -3.02
CA ARG A 515 0.93 47.17 -2.68
C ARG A 515 -0.36 46.37 -2.89
N LYS A 516 -1.31 46.48 -1.95
CA LYS A 516 -2.61 45.79 -1.96
C LYS A 516 -2.55 44.26 -1.88
N LYS A 517 -1.41 43.68 -1.47
CA LYS A 517 -1.31 42.26 -1.14
C LYS A 517 -1.73 42.05 0.31
N GLU A 518 -2.42 40.95 0.57
CA GLU A 518 -2.90 40.61 1.91
C GLU A 518 -1.90 39.81 2.72
N SER A 519 -1.16 38.92 2.07
CA SER A 519 -0.11 38.13 2.69
C SER A 519 1.05 37.92 1.71
N ILE A 520 2.27 37.77 2.24
CA ILE A 520 3.47 37.44 1.49
C ILE A 520 4.26 36.34 2.18
N ALA A 521 4.95 35.55 1.37
CA ALA A 521 5.92 34.56 1.81
C ALA A 521 7.10 34.53 0.84
N PHE A 522 8.32 34.54 1.35
CA PHE A 522 9.54 34.63 0.56
C PHE A 522 10.53 33.55 0.95
N PHE A 523 11.04 32.85 -0.05
CA PHE A 523 12.20 31.97 0.02
C PHE A 523 13.33 32.66 -0.72
N GLY A 524 14.31 33.17 0.01
CA GLY A 524 15.46 33.89 -0.55
C GLY A 524 16.79 33.27 -0.14
N TYR A 525 17.85 33.75 -0.77
CA TYR A 525 19.22 33.34 -0.50
C TYR A 525 20.16 34.53 -0.58
N LYS A 526 21.04 34.69 0.41
CA LYS A 526 22.13 35.67 0.41
C LYS A 526 23.42 34.95 0.05
N GLY A 527 23.97 35.24 -1.12
CA GLY A 527 25.23 34.67 -1.60
C GLY A 527 25.70 35.33 -2.90
N GLU A 528 26.66 34.70 -3.57
CA GLU A 528 27.28 35.22 -4.80
C GLU A 528 26.42 35.00 -6.06
N PHE A 529 25.41 34.14 -5.98
CA PHE A 529 24.47 33.86 -7.07
C PHE A 529 23.04 33.74 -6.53
N ASN A 530 22.06 33.76 -7.45
CA ASN A 530 20.64 33.60 -7.14
C ASN A 530 20.19 32.17 -7.53
N PRO A 531 19.93 31.28 -6.55
CA PRO A 531 19.43 29.94 -6.82
C PRO A 531 18.06 29.97 -7.50
N SER A 532 17.80 29.04 -8.41
CA SER A 532 16.52 28.95 -9.14
C SER A 532 15.29 28.70 -8.24
N TRP A 533 15.52 28.20 -7.02
CA TRP A 533 14.44 27.95 -6.06
C TRP A 533 14.00 29.21 -5.29
N THR A 534 14.71 30.34 -5.37
CA THR A 534 14.28 31.56 -4.68
C THR A 534 12.99 32.09 -5.30
N ARG A 535 12.01 32.44 -4.47
CA ARG A 535 10.70 32.88 -4.95
C ARG A 535 9.93 33.65 -3.89
N LEU A 536 9.28 34.72 -4.34
CA LEU A 536 8.30 35.49 -3.58
C LEU A 536 6.89 35.09 -3.99
N TYR A 537 6.06 34.82 -3.00
CA TYR A 537 4.64 34.53 -3.13
C TYR A 537 3.84 35.64 -2.45
N SER A 538 2.70 36.00 -3.03
CA SER A 538 1.80 37.02 -2.49
C SER A 538 0.36 36.69 -2.80
N SER A 539 -0.57 36.92 -1.87
CA SER A 539 -2.00 36.82 -2.16
C SER A 539 -2.60 38.17 -2.56
N PRO A 540 -3.43 38.22 -3.63
CA PRO A 540 -4.31 39.36 -3.89
C PRO A 540 -5.36 39.54 -2.77
N ALA A 541 -6.01 40.71 -2.75
CA ALA A 541 -7.12 40.97 -1.83
C ALA A 541 -8.24 39.90 -1.93
N GLY A 542 -8.76 39.46 -0.79
CA GLY A 542 -9.78 38.43 -0.67
C GLY A 542 -9.31 37.00 -0.96
N ARG A 543 -8.00 36.76 -1.09
CA ARG A 543 -7.41 35.42 -1.28
C ARG A 543 -6.33 35.15 -0.24
N SER A 544 -6.17 33.87 0.08
CA SER A 544 -5.17 33.37 1.01
C SER A 544 -3.92 32.83 0.34
N LEU A 545 -2.79 32.88 1.04
CA LEU A 545 -1.64 32.03 0.74
C LEU A 545 -1.83 30.70 1.46
N HIS A 546 -1.96 29.61 0.69
CA HIS A 546 -1.90 28.26 1.25
C HIS A 546 -0.50 27.99 1.84
N LEU A 547 -0.38 26.91 2.63
CA LEU A 547 0.92 26.42 3.11
C LEU A 547 1.89 26.27 1.93
N LEU A 548 3.01 26.99 1.99
CA LEU A 548 4.08 26.87 1.02
C LEU A 548 5.15 25.95 1.58
N GLU A 549 5.48 24.90 0.84
CA GLU A 549 6.50 23.92 1.20
C GLU A 549 7.59 23.90 0.13
N LYS A 550 8.87 23.85 0.56
CA LYS A 550 10.00 23.62 -0.34
C LYS A 550 11.05 22.71 0.31
N TYR A 551 11.72 21.94 -0.55
CA TYR A 551 12.95 21.24 -0.23
C TYR A 551 14.10 22.04 -0.83
N ILE A 552 14.90 22.68 0.02
CA ILE A 552 16.04 23.50 -0.41
C ILE A 552 17.31 22.64 -0.31
N PRO A 553 18.08 22.45 -1.40
CA PRO A 553 19.33 21.70 -1.32
C PRO A 553 20.29 22.42 -0.37
N LEU A 554 21.01 21.65 0.45
CA LEU A 554 22.06 22.11 1.36
C LEU A 554 23.43 21.64 0.86
N GLN A 555 24.48 22.19 1.46
CA GLN A 555 25.87 21.72 1.27
C GLN A 555 26.35 21.77 -0.18
N LEU A 556 25.80 22.65 -1.00
CA LEU A 556 26.25 22.79 -2.38
C LEU A 556 27.61 23.50 -2.43
N GLN A 557 28.46 23.07 -3.36
CA GLN A 557 29.72 23.76 -3.63
C GLN A 557 29.48 25.20 -4.06
N ASP A 558 28.42 25.45 -4.84
CA ASP A 558 28.02 26.79 -5.27
C ASP A 558 27.69 27.71 -4.10
N TYR A 559 27.24 27.15 -2.96
CA TYR A 559 27.04 27.94 -1.74
C TYR A 559 28.35 28.29 -1.02
N GLY A 560 29.50 27.78 -1.47
CA GLY A 560 30.78 27.93 -0.77
C GLY A 560 30.91 27.00 0.44
N CYS A 561 30.30 25.82 0.39
CA CYS A 561 30.45 24.78 1.42
C CYS A 561 31.72 23.93 1.17
N THR A 562 32.51 23.67 2.22
CA THR A 562 33.80 22.95 2.10
C THR A 562 33.69 21.44 2.27
N ASN A 563 32.68 20.95 3.00
CA ASN A 563 32.40 19.52 3.20
C ASN A 563 31.20 19.10 2.34
N VAL A 564 31.35 19.09 1.01
CA VAL A 564 30.31 18.60 0.11
C VAL A 564 30.36 17.07 0.11
N THR A 565 29.32 16.42 0.62
CA THR A 565 29.18 14.96 0.55
C THR A 565 29.19 14.53 -0.92
N LYS A 566 30.23 13.83 -1.38
CA LYS A 566 30.27 13.33 -2.77
C LYS A 566 29.13 12.31 -2.96
N PRO A 567 28.38 12.35 -4.07
CA PRO A 567 27.30 11.41 -4.29
C PRO A 567 27.87 9.98 -4.35
N PRO A 568 27.40 9.04 -3.50
CA PRO A 568 27.81 7.65 -3.59
C PRO A 568 27.35 7.10 -4.94
N ARG A 569 28.28 6.67 -5.80
CA ARG A 569 27.96 6.02 -7.07
C ARG A 569 27.55 4.59 -6.79
N LYS A 570 26.30 4.41 -6.36
CA LYS A 570 25.70 3.11 -6.05
C LYS A 570 25.81 2.14 -7.23
N GLU A 571 25.78 2.63 -8.47
CA GLU A 571 26.03 1.82 -9.68
C GLU A 571 27.44 1.21 -9.71
N LEU A 572 28.47 1.97 -9.32
CA LEU A 572 29.85 1.46 -9.24
C LEU A 572 30.03 0.50 -8.07
N GLU A 573 29.40 0.77 -6.94
CA GLU A 573 29.41 -0.14 -5.79
C GLU A 573 28.70 -1.46 -6.10
N LEU A 574 27.55 -1.41 -6.78
CA LEU A 574 26.82 -2.59 -7.22
C LEU A 574 27.58 -3.34 -8.31
N LEU A 575 28.21 -2.65 -9.26
CA LEU A 575 29.08 -3.25 -10.26
C LEU A 575 30.28 -3.94 -9.60
N GLN A 576 30.95 -3.28 -8.64
CA GLN A 576 32.05 -3.87 -7.89
C GLN A 576 31.61 -5.10 -7.08
N LYS A 577 30.43 -5.06 -6.46
CA LYS A 577 29.86 -6.22 -5.76
C LYS A 577 29.44 -7.36 -6.70
N ALA A 578 29.02 -7.05 -7.92
CA ALA A 578 28.66 -8.06 -8.91
C ALA A 578 29.89 -8.67 -9.63
N LEU A 579 31.03 -7.97 -9.58
CA LEU A 579 32.32 -8.41 -10.12
C LEU A 579 33.18 -9.16 -9.07
N GLN A 580 32.71 -9.25 -7.82
CA GLN A 580 33.26 -10.09 -6.75
C GLN A 580 32.40 -11.35 -6.64
#